data_AF-A0A4S3IY28-F1
#
_entry.id   AF-A0A4S3IY28-F1
#
_cell.length_a   1.000
_cell.length_b   1.000
_cell.length_c   1.000
_cell.angle_alpha   90.00
_cell.angle_beta   90.00
_cell.angle_gamma   90.00
#
_symmetry.space_group_name_H-M   'P 1'
#
loop_
_entity.id
_entity.type
_entity.pdbx_description
1 polymer ?
#
loop_
_entity_poly.entity_id
_entity_poly.type
_entity_poly.pdbx_seq_one_letter_code
_entity_poly.pdbx_strand_id
1 'polypeptide(L)'
;MFNFKAHLVALSLVVALGTADPTGLGFGEVDVVFPRNDTFELMPLMPIVFAVQNPAAIGQVYPTLEYMVSSLDTPSEDKIHWAQLPIRRLPANETTTTFLHDGLANRLNTENMWEFAWTMRWTNCSTSDNGTAFDDDHGLDDQDGFHRRTSSPYQSFIFTTAKGGRQPNLTAISIGDDCGRTQALAFNVTQTLKVPTGPLRGDGVSSCALLASPAPTPRPCKVSVAPEAASSISSTLTHAECYAATPAVSCPPKSDGAAVHGPSAQVAWWTASSAWLIYNIFR
;
A
#
# COMPACT_ATOMS: atom_id res chain seq x y z
N MET A 1 4.55 78.05 -12.88
CA MET A 1 3.44 77.10 -13.09
C MET A 1 4.05 75.70 -13.16
N PHE A 2 4.05 74.97 -12.05
CA PHE A 2 4.63 73.62 -11.96
C PHE A 2 3.55 72.58 -12.26
N ASN A 3 3.82 71.71 -13.23
CA ASN A 3 2.88 70.68 -13.71
C ASN A 3 3.37 69.31 -13.18
N PHE A 4 2.80 68.85 -12.07
CA PHE A 4 3.07 67.51 -11.53
C PHE A 4 2.13 66.50 -12.20
N LYS A 5 2.66 65.68 -13.11
CA LYS A 5 1.99 64.45 -13.57
C LYS A 5 2.15 63.39 -12.49
N ALA A 6 1.06 63.10 -11.77
CA ALA A 6 0.98 61.95 -10.88
C ALA A 6 0.83 60.67 -11.71
N HIS A 7 1.84 59.81 -11.69
CA HIS A 7 1.73 58.44 -12.20
C HIS A 7 1.19 57.55 -11.07
N LEU A 8 -0.05 57.10 -11.21
CA LEU A 8 -0.66 56.04 -10.40
C LEU A 8 -0.02 54.70 -10.78
N VAL A 9 0.83 54.16 -9.89
CA VAL A 9 1.30 52.77 -9.97
C VAL A 9 0.27 51.91 -9.28
N ALA A 10 -0.54 51.18 -10.07
CA ALA A 10 -1.47 50.19 -9.55
C ALA A 10 -0.69 48.92 -9.15
N LEU A 11 -0.51 48.72 -7.84
CA LEU A 11 0.06 47.48 -7.30
C LEU A 11 -1.03 46.40 -7.34
N SER A 12 -0.99 45.53 -8.35
CA SER A 12 -1.90 44.39 -8.46
C SER A 12 -1.46 43.31 -7.48
N LEU A 13 -2.18 43.16 -6.37
CA LEU A 13 -1.97 42.07 -5.41
C LEU A 13 -2.50 40.77 -6.04
N VAL A 14 -1.62 39.96 -6.63
CA VAL A 14 -1.97 38.61 -7.06
C VAL A 14 -2.05 37.72 -5.82
N VAL A 15 -3.27 37.54 -5.30
CA VAL A 15 -3.54 36.50 -4.31
C VAL A 15 -3.52 35.17 -5.06
N ALA A 16 -2.43 34.42 -4.92
CA ALA A 16 -2.37 33.04 -5.35
C ALA A 16 -3.28 32.22 -4.41
N LEU A 17 -4.54 32.04 -4.81
CA LEU A 17 -5.39 30.99 -4.27
C LEU A 17 -4.72 29.67 -4.65
N GLY A 18 -4.03 29.04 -3.71
CA GLY A 18 -3.50 27.69 -3.88
C GLY A 18 -4.68 26.78 -4.22
N THR A 19 -4.70 26.26 -5.44
CA THR A 19 -5.63 25.22 -5.83
C THR A 19 -5.41 24.03 -4.91
N ALA A 20 -6.41 23.64 -4.13
CA ALA A 20 -6.39 22.38 -3.42
C ALA A 20 -6.20 21.27 -4.48
N ASP A 21 -5.11 20.52 -4.38
CA ASP A 21 -4.90 19.35 -5.22
C ASP A 21 -5.87 18.26 -4.72
N PRO A 22 -6.84 17.81 -5.54
CA PRO A 22 -7.79 16.78 -5.13
C PRO A 22 -7.12 15.39 -5.05
N THR A 23 -5.86 15.26 -5.48
CA THR A 23 -5.10 14.01 -5.45
C THR A 23 -4.96 13.52 -4.01
N GLY A 24 -5.48 12.31 -3.74
CA GLY A 24 -5.43 11.70 -2.41
C GLY A 24 -6.61 12.02 -1.49
N LEU A 25 -7.64 12.71 -1.97
CA LEU A 25 -8.90 12.85 -1.21
C LEU A 25 -9.85 11.68 -1.47
N GLY A 26 -10.82 11.53 -0.56
CA GLY A 26 -11.94 10.59 -0.67
C GLY A 26 -11.70 9.25 0.02
N PHE A 27 -12.47 8.26 -0.45
CA PHE A 27 -12.50 6.93 0.16
C PHE A 27 -11.25 6.13 -0.19
N GLY A 28 -10.60 5.57 0.81
CA GLY A 28 -9.53 4.58 0.68
C GLY A 28 -9.76 3.43 1.65
N GLU A 29 -9.32 2.24 1.27
CA GLU A 29 -9.54 1.03 2.08
C GLU A 29 -8.36 0.06 1.97
N VAL A 30 -8.08 -0.66 3.05
CA VAL A 30 -7.10 -1.73 3.10
C VAL A 30 -7.80 -3.01 3.56
N ASP A 31 -7.72 -4.05 2.74
CA ASP A 31 -8.43 -5.32 2.92
C ASP A 31 -7.45 -6.49 3.05
N VAL A 32 -7.70 -7.41 3.98
CA VAL A 32 -7.01 -8.70 4.03
C VAL A 32 -7.61 -9.64 2.98
N VAL A 33 -6.95 -9.76 1.84
CA VAL A 33 -7.36 -10.64 0.73
C VAL A 33 -7.07 -12.10 1.10
N PHE A 34 -5.90 -12.36 1.69
CA PHE A 34 -5.49 -13.69 2.12
C PHE A 34 -4.40 -13.61 3.22
N PRO A 35 -4.40 -14.48 4.24
CA PRO A 35 -5.32 -15.61 4.48
C PRO A 35 -6.69 -15.14 4.97
N ARG A 36 -7.62 -16.08 5.10
CA ARG A 36 -8.95 -15.85 5.69
C ARG A 36 -9.16 -16.82 6.83
N ASN A 37 -10.18 -16.58 7.66
CA ASN A 37 -10.56 -17.50 8.73
C ASN A 37 -11.15 -18.80 8.14
N ASP A 38 -10.26 -19.70 7.79
CA ASP A 38 -10.54 -20.89 7.00
C ASP A 38 -9.47 -21.98 7.18
N THR A 39 -9.68 -23.14 6.56
CA THR A 39 -8.72 -24.24 6.51
C THR A 39 -8.09 -24.33 5.13
N PHE A 40 -6.78 -24.09 5.06
CA PHE A 40 -6.01 -24.14 3.82
C PHE A 40 -5.19 -25.42 3.70
N GLU A 41 -4.91 -25.83 2.47
CA GLU A 41 -4.04 -26.96 2.21
C GLU A 41 -2.61 -26.65 2.65
N LEU A 42 -1.87 -27.70 3.03
CA LEU A 42 -0.43 -27.59 3.28
C LEU A 42 0.26 -27.15 1.99
N MET A 43 1.02 -26.07 2.06
CA MET A 43 1.72 -25.57 0.89
C MET A 43 3.13 -25.06 1.20
N PRO A 44 4.10 -25.30 0.30
CA PRO A 44 5.47 -24.83 0.49
C PRO A 44 5.62 -23.31 0.49
N LEU A 45 4.72 -22.58 -0.16
CA LEU A 45 4.77 -21.11 -0.23
C LEU A 45 3.35 -20.54 -0.09
N MET A 46 2.97 -20.18 1.13
CA MET A 46 1.67 -19.58 1.41
C MET A 46 1.71 -18.08 1.09
N PRO A 47 0.83 -17.55 0.23
CA PRO A 47 0.78 -16.11 -0.02
C PRO A 47 0.20 -15.39 1.19
N ILE A 48 0.57 -14.13 1.40
CA ILE A 48 -0.12 -13.14 2.23
C ILE A 48 -0.46 -12.00 1.29
N VAL A 49 -1.72 -11.57 1.23
CA VAL A 49 -2.16 -10.56 0.27
C VAL A 49 -3.07 -9.55 0.95
N PHE A 50 -2.76 -8.28 0.74
CA PHE A 50 -3.61 -7.15 1.08
C PHE A 50 -4.01 -6.41 -0.20
N ALA A 51 -5.26 -5.97 -0.28
CA ALA A 51 -5.68 -5.01 -1.29
C ALA A 51 -5.69 -3.61 -0.69
N VAL A 52 -5.24 -2.64 -1.49
CA VAL A 52 -5.27 -1.22 -1.15
C VAL A 52 -6.11 -0.52 -2.20
N GLN A 53 -7.35 -0.18 -1.84
CA GLN A 53 -8.26 0.60 -2.68
C GLN A 53 -7.95 2.09 -2.53
N ASN A 54 -7.75 2.77 -3.67
CA ASN A 54 -7.30 4.17 -3.72
C ASN A 54 -6.01 4.43 -2.90
N PRO A 55 -4.85 3.91 -3.35
CA PRO A 55 -3.56 4.15 -2.71
C PRO A 55 -3.22 5.62 -2.50
N ALA A 56 -3.67 6.53 -3.37
CA ALA A 56 -3.48 7.97 -3.21
C ALA A 56 -4.09 8.49 -1.90
N ALA A 57 -5.31 8.05 -1.55
CA ALA A 57 -5.96 8.41 -0.30
C ALA A 57 -5.32 7.73 0.92
N ILE A 58 -4.99 6.45 0.79
CA ILE A 58 -4.27 5.71 1.84
C ILE A 58 -2.89 6.33 2.12
N GLY A 59 -2.22 6.88 1.12
CA GLY A 59 -0.96 7.60 1.29
C GLY A 59 -1.07 8.83 2.21
N GLN A 60 -2.22 9.52 2.22
CA GLN A 60 -2.42 10.74 3.01
C GLN A 60 -2.45 10.49 4.53
N VAL A 61 -2.74 9.25 4.95
CA VAL A 61 -2.80 8.89 6.38
C VAL A 61 -1.44 8.41 6.92
N TYR A 62 -0.36 8.54 6.14
CA TYR A 62 1.00 8.12 6.50
C TYR A 62 1.03 6.69 7.09
N PRO A 63 0.65 5.68 6.30
CA PRO A 63 0.38 4.35 6.82
C PRO A 63 1.66 3.55 7.10
N THR A 64 1.64 2.69 8.11
CA THR A 64 2.56 1.56 8.25
C THR A 64 1.71 0.31 8.37
N LEU A 65 1.98 -0.71 7.56
CA LEU A 65 1.22 -1.96 7.55
C LEU A 65 2.14 -3.12 7.93
N GLU A 66 1.76 -3.85 8.95
CA GLU A 66 2.52 -4.96 9.51
C GLU A 66 1.59 -6.15 9.75
N TYR A 67 2.15 -7.35 9.64
CA TYR A 67 1.44 -8.57 9.97
C TYR A 67 2.32 -9.54 10.76
N MET A 68 1.64 -10.39 11.51
CA MET A 68 2.20 -11.47 12.29
C MET A 68 1.48 -12.78 11.97
N VAL A 69 2.22 -13.88 11.94
CA VAL A 69 1.64 -15.23 11.96
C VAL A 69 2.28 -16.04 13.07
N SER A 70 1.46 -16.57 13.99
CA SER A 70 1.93 -17.34 15.14
C SER A 70 1.18 -18.69 15.23
N SER A 71 1.89 -19.75 15.63
CA SER A 71 1.25 -21.04 15.91
C SER A 71 0.56 -21.01 17.26
N LEU A 72 -0.70 -21.46 17.31
CA LEU A 72 -1.47 -21.60 18.53
C LEU A 72 -1.27 -22.96 19.21
N ASP A 73 -1.04 -24.03 18.44
CA ASP A 73 -0.84 -25.38 19.00
C ASP A 73 0.58 -25.57 19.57
N THR A 74 1.55 -24.82 19.07
CA THR A 74 2.95 -24.89 19.49
C THR A 74 3.53 -23.50 19.73
N PRO A 75 3.04 -22.77 20.75
CA PRO A 75 3.47 -21.41 21.03
C PRO A 75 4.97 -21.39 21.37
N SER A 76 5.76 -20.75 20.52
CA SER A 76 7.20 -20.56 20.65
C SER A 76 7.57 -19.29 19.88
N GLU A 77 8.45 -18.46 20.43
CA GLU A 77 8.89 -17.22 19.78
C GLU A 77 9.48 -17.49 18.38
N ASP A 78 10.18 -18.62 18.19
CA ASP A 78 10.75 -19.03 16.90
C ASP A 78 9.69 -19.32 15.82
N LYS A 79 8.44 -19.58 16.24
CA LYS A 79 7.31 -19.85 15.37
C LYS A 79 6.49 -18.60 15.04
N ILE A 80 6.88 -17.44 15.55
CA ILE A 80 6.30 -16.16 15.17
C ILE A 80 6.99 -15.65 13.91
N HIS A 81 6.21 -15.38 12.88
CA HIS A 81 6.64 -14.59 11.73
C HIS A 81 6.14 -13.17 11.88
N TRP A 82 6.98 -12.20 11.59
CA TRP A 82 6.63 -10.79 11.58
C TRP A 82 7.18 -10.14 10.31
N ALA A 83 6.37 -9.33 9.63
CA ALA A 83 6.83 -8.57 8.48
C ALA A 83 6.08 -7.24 8.33
N GLN A 84 6.80 -6.25 7.81
CA GLN A 84 6.24 -4.96 7.42
C GLN A 84 6.11 -4.90 5.89
N LEU A 85 4.93 -4.58 5.40
CA LEU A 85 4.67 -4.41 3.98
C LEU A 85 4.98 -2.98 3.51
N PRO A 86 5.47 -2.80 2.27
CA PRO A 86 5.92 -1.50 1.77
C PRO A 86 4.76 -0.57 1.34
N ILE A 87 3.72 -0.42 2.17
CA ILE A 87 2.50 0.36 1.85
C ILE A 87 2.80 1.84 1.51
N ARG A 88 3.85 2.43 2.09
CA ARG A 88 4.28 3.80 1.77
C ARG A 88 4.97 3.96 0.41
N ARG A 89 5.35 2.85 -0.23
CA ARG A 89 5.99 2.86 -1.56
C ARG A 89 4.96 2.75 -2.68
N LEU A 90 3.68 2.67 -2.36
CA LEU A 90 2.62 2.67 -3.36
C LEU A 90 2.60 4.01 -4.12
N PRO A 91 2.25 4.01 -5.42
CA PRO A 91 2.28 5.24 -6.21
C PRO A 91 1.28 6.26 -5.67
N ALA A 92 1.75 7.49 -5.41
CA ALA A 92 0.94 8.54 -4.79
C ALA A 92 -0.26 9.01 -5.64
N ASN A 93 -0.24 8.73 -6.95
CA ASN A 93 -1.30 9.10 -7.89
C ASN A 93 -2.17 7.90 -8.29
N GLU A 94 -1.93 6.72 -7.72
CA GLU A 94 -2.72 5.54 -8.01
C GLU A 94 -4.06 5.61 -7.30
N THR A 95 -5.15 5.50 -8.06
CA THR A 95 -6.52 5.55 -7.54
C THR A 95 -7.22 4.20 -7.66
N THR A 96 -6.66 3.28 -8.44
CA THR A 96 -7.15 1.92 -8.60
C THR A 96 -6.57 0.98 -7.54
N THR A 97 -7.19 -0.18 -7.38
CA THR A 97 -6.76 -1.17 -6.39
C THR A 97 -5.36 -1.69 -6.70
N THR A 98 -4.46 -1.60 -5.71
CA THR A 98 -3.14 -2.22 -5.77
C THR A 98 -3.03 -3.33 -4.74
N PHE A 99 -2.25 -4.37 -5.03
CA PHE A 99 -2.03 -5.49 -4.11
C PHE A 99 -0.64 -5.41 -3.49
N LEU A 100 -0.58 -5.52 -2.17
CA LEU A 100 0.65 -5.78 -1.43
C LEU A 100 0.67 -7.26 -1.12
N HIS A 101 1.81 -7.91 -1.33
CA HIS A 101 1.91 -9.35 -1.11
C HIS A 101 3.27 -9.77 -0.56
N ASP A 102 3.25 -10.86 0.19
CA ASP A 102 4.42 -11.53 0.75
C ASP A 102 4.22 -13.06 0.68
N GLY A 103 5.29 -13.83 0.86
CA GLY A 103 5.29 -15.28 0.76
C GLY A 103 5.90 -15.93 2.00
N LEU A 104 5.16 -16.84 2.63
CA LEU A 104 5.63 -17.63 3.77
C LEU A 104 6.14 -18.99 3.30
N ALA A 105 7.46 -19.08 3.11
CA ALA A 105 8.15 -20.28 2.69
C ALA A 105 8.24 -21.33 3.82
N ASN A 106 7.74 -22.54 3.56
CA ASN A 106 7.72 -23.75 4.41
C ASN A 106 7.08 -23.63 5.80
N ARG A 107 6.86 -22.42 6.31
CA ARG A 107 6.38 -22.17 7.68
C ARG A 107 5.00 -22.76 7.94
N LEU A 108 4.12 -22.64 6.96
CA LEU A 108 2.74 -23.09 7.04
C LEU A 108 2.51 -24.46 6.36
N ASN A 109 3.60 -25.14 5.97
CA ASN A 109 3.56 -26.46 5.34
C ASN A 109 3.46 -27.61 6.38
N THR A 110 2.60 -27.42 7.38
CA THR A 110 2.35 -28.39 8.47
C THR A 110 0.91 -28.25 8.95
N GLU A 111 0.31 -29.32 9.48
CA GLU A 111 -1.03 -29.24 10.07
C GLU A 111 -0.96 -28.49 11.40
N ASN A 112 -1.74 -27.41 11.55
CA ASN A 112 -1.68 -26.52 12.72
C ASN A 112 -2.84 -25.51 12.73
N MET A 113 -3.03 -24.86 13.88
CA MET A 113 -3.82 -23.66 14.05
C MET A 113 -2.92 -22.42 14.16
N TRP A 114 -3.28 -21.37 13.42
CA TRP A 114 -2.49 -20.15 13.31
C TRP A 114 -3.34 -18.93 13.66
N GLU A 115 -2.78 -18.00 14.42
CA GLU A 115 -3.30 -16.64 14.48
C GLU A 115 -2.63 -15.82 13.39
N PHE A 116 -3.44 -15.24 12.51
CA PHE A 116 -3.02 -14.14 11.64
C PHE A 116 -3.41 -12.85 12.33
N ALA A 117 -2.42 -12.03 12.66
CA ALA A 117 -2.64 -10.70 13.19
C ALA A 117 -2.06 -9.65 12.26
N TRP A 118 -2.68 -8.49 12.22
CA TRP A 118 -2.18 -7.36 11.45
C TRP A 118 -2.55 -6.05 12.11
N THR A 119 -1.70 -5.07 11.86
CA THR A 119 -1.85 -3.73 12.39
C THR A 119 -1.55 -2.77 11.27
N MET A 120 -2.42 -1.77 11.12
CA MET A 120 -2.12 -0.60 10.32
C MET A 120 -1.98 0.57 11.28
N ARG A 121 -0.79 1.17 11.33
CA ARG A 121 -0.60 2.47 11.98
C ARG A 121 -0.94 3.57 10.99
N TRP A 122 -1.72 4.56 11.40
CA TRP A 122 -2.02 5.74 10.58
C TRP A 122 -2.15 7.01 11.42
N THR A 123 -2.15 8.15 10.75
CA THR A 123 -2.23 9.48 11.36
C THR A 123 -3.46 10.22 10.87
N ASN A 124 -4.25 10.76 11.81
CA ASN A 124 -5.36 11.68 11.59
C ASN A 124 -5.01 13.03 12.22
N CYS A 125 -5.35 14.11 11.54
CA CYS A 125 -5.17 15.46 12.04
C CYS A 125 -6.49 16.21 12.09
N SER A 126 -6.62 17.14 13.02
CA SER A 126 -7.72 18.09 13.05
C SER A 126 -7.28 19.44 13.58
N THR A 127 -8.13 20.45 13.41
CA THR A 127 -8.02 21.72 14.11
C THR A 127 -9.12 21.83 15.16
N SER A 128 -9.02 22.78 16.08
CA SER A 128 -10.06 23.04 17.08
C SER A 128 -11.43 23.34 16.46
N ASP A 129 -11.48 23.88 15.23
CA ASP A 129 -12.74 24.15 14.50
C ASP A 129 -13.40 22.89 13.93
N ASN A 130 -12.61 21.86 13.59
CA ASN A 130 -13.04 20.66 12.87
C ASN A 130 -12.80 19.38 13.70
N GLY A 131 -12.70 19.52 15.02
CA GLY A 131 -12.12 18.54 15.95
C GLY A 131 -12.76 17.15 15.91
N THR A 132 -12.15 16.22 15.19
CA THR A 132 -12.45 14.78 15.24
C THR A 132 -11.26 13.95 15.74
N ALA A 133 -10.09 14.57 15.90
CA ALA A 133 -8.91 13.98 16.53
C ALA A 133 -8.68 14.51 17.96
N PHE A 134 -9.63 15.29 18.50
CA PHE A 134 -9.61 15.83 19.86
C PHE A 134 -9.84 14.69 20.86
N ASP A 135 -8.89 14.48 21.76
CA ASP A 135 -9.03 13.66 22.96
C ASP A 135 -8.36 14.47 24.08
N ASP A 136 -9.06 14.67 25.21
CA ASP A 136 -8.61 15.45 26.39
C ASP A 136 -7.40 14.81 27.13
N ASP A 137 -6.70 13.87 26.49
CA ASP A 137 -5.55 13.19 27.06
C ASP A 137 -4.34 14.12 26.93
N HIS A 138 -4.12 14.90 28.00
CA HIS A 138 -3.18 16.02 28.20
C HIS A 138 -1.68 15.76 27.92
N GLY A 139 -1.32 14.92 26.95
CA GLY A 139 0.05 14.43 26.76
C GLY A 139 0.68 14.67 25.40
N LEU A 140 -0.06 14.97 24.32
CA LEU A 140 0.51 14.99 22.97
C LEU A 140 0.12 16.22 22.14
N ASP A 141 0.99 17.22 22.22
CA ASP A 141 1.27 18.25 21.21
C ASP A 141 0.08 18.95 20.55
N ASP A 142 -0.71 19.67 21.36
CA ASP A 142 -1.55 20.76 20.88
C ASP A 142 -0.67 21.97 20.55
N GLN A 143 -0.29 22.13 19.28
CA GLN A 143 0.34 23.36 18.82
C GLN A 143 -0.73 24.26 18.20
N ASP A 144 -1.08 25.36 18.89
CA ASP A 144 -1.98 26.40 18.39
C ASP A 144 -3.33 25.87 17.84
N GLY A 145 -3.94 24.90 18.53
CA GLY A 145 -5.22 24.32 18.12
C GLY A 145 -5.15 23.31 16.97
N PHE A 146 -3.95 22.84 16.62
CA PHE A 146 -3.72 21.71 15.73
C PHE A 146 -3.51 20.43 16.53
N HIS A 147 -4.27 19.39 16.19
CA HIS A 147 -4.24 18.09 16.86
C HIS A 147 -3.79 17.01 15.88
N ARG A 148 -2.92 16.11 16.34
CA ARG A 148 -2.43 14.98 15.54
C ARG A 148 -2.52 13.70 16.34
N ARG A 149 -3.35 12.77 15.88
CA ARG A 149 -3.56 11.47 16.52
C ARG A 149 -3.00 10.36 15.65
N THR A 150 -2.27 9.46 16.29
CA THR A 150 -1.86 8.19 15.67
C THR A 150 -2.73 7.07 16.20
N SER A 151 -3.23 6.22 15.31
CA SER A 151 -3.99 5.02 15.66
C SER A 151 -3.29 3.80 15.09
N SER A 152 -3.39 2.68 15.80
CA SER A 152 -2.71 1.43 15.47
C SER A 152 -3.47 0.23 16.03
N PRO A 153 -4.74 0.01 15.64
CA PRO A 153 -5.54 -1.08 16.18
C PRO A 153 -4.96 -2.43 15.79
N TYR A 154 -4.95 -3.33 16.76
CA TYR A 154 -4.64 -4.74 16.55
C TYR A 154 -5.87 -5.46 16.02
N GLN A 155 -5.74 -6.16 14.90
CA GLN A 155 -6.76 -7.02 14.33
C GLN A 155 -6.19 -8.43 14.17
N SER A 156 -6.96 -9.44 14.52
CA SER A 156 -6.54 -10.82 14.29
C SER A 156 -7.70 -11.77 14.01
N PHE A 157 -7.39 -12.89 13.40
CA PHE A 157 -8.28 -14.03 13.22
C PHE A 157 -7.47 -15.33 13.21
N ILE A 158 -8.18 -16.44 13.42
CA ILE A 158 -7.59 -17.77 13.39
C ILE A 158 -7.83 -18.39 12.02
N PHE A 159 -6.84 -19.08 11.49
CA PHE A 159 -6.99 -19.98 10.34
C PHE A 159 -6.25 -21.29 10.64
N THR A 160 -6.51 -22.34 9.86
CA THR A 160 -5.84 -23.63 10.02
C THR A 160 -5.20 -24.08 8.72
N THR A 161 -4.18 -24.92 8.84
CA THR A 161 -3.61 -25.66 7.73
C THR A 161 -3.81 -27.14 7.98
N ALA A 162 -4.25 -27.88 6.96
CA ALA A 162 -4.53 -29.32 7.06
C ALA A 162 -4.35 -30.03 5.72
N LYS A 163 -4.11 -31.34 5.74
CA LYS A 163 -4.13 -32.15 4.51
C LYS A 163 -5.53 -32.16 3.91
N GLY A 164 -5.63 -31.94 2.61
CA GLY A 164 -6.92 -31.82 1.92
C GLY A 164 -7.70 -30.55 2.27
N GLY A 165 -7.04 -29.55 2.87
CA GLY A 165 -7.59 -28.20 3.02
C GLY A 165 -7.80 -27.51 1.66
N ARG A 166 -8.31 -26.28 1.70
CA ARG A 166 -8.57 -25.52 0.46
C ARG A 166 -7.30 -24.91 -0.10
N GLN A 167 -7.11 -25.00 -1.41
CA GLN A 167 -6.08 -24.23 -2.09
C GLN A 167 -6.41 -22.72 -2.04
N PRO A 168 -5.42 -21.83 -1.90
CA PRO A 168 -5.65 -20.38 -1.97
C PRO A 168 -6.29 -20.00 -3.31
N ASN A 169 -7.46 -19.37 -3.25
CA ASN A 169 -8.11 -18.79 -4.42
C ASN A 169 -8.28 -17.29 -4.23
N LEU A 170 -7.36 -16.52 -4.79
CA LEU A 170 -7.38 -15.05 -4.71
C LEU A 170 -8.52 -14.44 -5.54
N THR A 171 -9.02 -15.14 -6.56
CA THR A 171 -10.06 -14.59 -7.47
C THR A 171 -11.48 -14.70 -6.92
N ALA A 172 -11.73 -15.60 -5.98
CA ALA A 172 -13.07 -15.85 -5.40
C ALA A 172 -13.50 -14.81 -4.36
N ILE A 173 -12.68 -13.78 -4.12
CA ILE A 173 -12.87 -12.83 -3.01
C ILE A 173 -14.02 -11.86 -3.27
N SER A 174 -14.37 -11.57 -4.53
CA SER A 174 -15.45 -10.63 -4.87
C SER A 174 -16.85 -11.24 -4.87
N ILE A 175 -17.02 -12.52 -4.52
CA ILE A 175 -18.26 -13.26 -4.75
C ILE A 175 -18.98 -13.58 -3.43
N GLY A 176 -20.19 -13.02 -3.26
CA GLY A 176 -21.15 -13.42 -2.21
C GLY A 176 -20.77 -12.99 -0.78
N ASP A 177 -21.19 -13.76 0.21
CA ASP A 177 -21.02 -13.43 1.64
C ASP A 177 -19.56 -13.52 2.14
N ASP A 178 -18.66 -14.11 1.34
CA ASP A 178 -17.27 -14.36 1.74
C ASP A 178 -16.42 -13.08 1.77
N CYS A 179 -16.76 -12.06 0.97
CA CYS A 179 -16.10 -10.76 1.02
C CYS A 179 -16.46 -9.97 2.29
N GLY A 180 -17.68 -10.11 2.80
CA GLY A 180 -18.13 -9.44 4.03
C GLY A 180 -17.46 -9.96 5.30
N ARG A 181 -16.75 -11.09 5.22
CA ARG A 181 -15.98 -11.68 6.33
C ARG A 181 -14.51 -11.27 6.32
N THR A 182 -14.06 -10.53 5.32
CA THR A 182 -12.71 -9.99 5.27
C THR A 182 -12.55 -8.87 6.30
N GLN A 183 -11.43 -8.89 7.03
CA GLN A 183 -11.05 -7.76 7.87
C GLN A 183 -10.52 -6.63 6.99
N ALA A 184 -10.96 -5.40 7.29
CA ALA A 184 -10.65 -4.23 6.50
C ALA A 184 -10.65 -2.96 7.34
N LEU A 185 -9.87 -1.98 6.89
CA LEU A 185 -9.87 -0.61 7.43
C LEU A 185 -10.20 0.37 6.32
N ALA A 186 -11.21 1.20 6.54
CA ALA A 186 -11.65 2.21 5.59
C ALA A 186 -11.47 3.62 6.14
N PHE A 187 -11.12 4.52 5.23
CA PHE A 187 -10.79 5.90 5.47
C PHE A 187 -11.56 6.78 4.49
N ASN A 188 -11.95 7.96 4.93
CA ASN A 188 -12.47 8.99 4.05
C ASN A 188 -11.69 10.28 4.32
N VAL A 189 -10.73 10.57 3.46
CA VAL A 189 -9.88 11.75 3.55
C VAL A 189 -10.65 12.95 3.02
N THR A 190 -11.04 13.85 3.90
CA THR A 190 -11.84 15.03 3.52
C THR A 190 -10.94 16.19 3.11
N GLN A 191 -9.80 16.32 3.77
CA GLN A 191 -8.80 17.36 3.52
C GLN A 191 -7.41 16.86 3.88
N THR A 192 -6.39 17.52 3.34
CA THR A 192 -4.99 17.36 3.77
C THR A 192 -4.54 18.65 4.44
N LEU A 193 -4.23 18.59 5.73
CA LEU A 193 -3.80 19.72 6.52
C LEU A 193 -2.26 19.81 6.52
N LYS A 194 -1.72 21.03 6.50
CA LYS A 194 -0.29 21.25 6.69
C LYS A 194 0.05 21.12 8.17
N VAL A 195 1.06 20.32 8.50
CA VAL A 195 1.54 20.19 9.88
C VAL A 195 2.28 21.48 10.26
N PRO A 196 1.94 22.15 11.36
CA PRO A 196 2.64 23.35 11.82
C PRO A 196 4.14 23.12 12.00
N THR A 197 4.92 24.19 11.79
CA THR A 197 6.35 24.17 12.09
C THR A 197 6.56 24.18 13.60
N GLY A 198 7.23 23.14 14.13
CA GLY A 198 7.42 23.00 15.57
C GLY A 198 7.79 21.56 15.97
N PRO A 199 7.63 21.19 17.26
CA PRO A 199 7.96 19.85 17.78
C PRO A 199 7.27 18.72 17.02
N LEU A 200 6.08 19.01 16.45
CA LEU A 200 5.30 18.08 15.64
C LEU A 200 5.96 17.66 14.31
N ARG A 201 6.91 18.44 13.78
CA ARG A 201 7.54 18.17 12.47
C ARG A 201 8.78 17.26 12.55
N GLY A 202 9.13 16.79 13.75
CA GLY A 202 10.35 16.01 14.00
C GLY A 202 10.41 14.63 13.31
N ASP A 203 9.27 14.10 12.87
CA ASP A 203 9.15 12.79 12.21
C ASP A 203 9.13 12.87 10.67
N GLY A 204 9.35 14.05 10.09
CA GLY A 204 9.38 14.26 8.63
C GLY A 204 7.99 14.35 7.98
N VAL A 205 6.90 14.32 8.76
CA VAL A 205 5.53 14.47 8.26
C VAL A 205 5.23 15.97 8.08
N SER A 206 5.10 16.42 6.83
CA SER A 206 4.83 17.83 6.48
C SER A 206 3.36 18.17 6.29
N SER A 207 2.52 17.16 6.10
CA SER A 207 1.07 17.25 5.94
C SER A 207 0.42 16.00 6.53
N CYS A 208 -0.89 16.01 6.76
CA CYS A 208 -1.62 14.83 7.21
C CYS A 208 -3.11 14.94 6.87
N ALA A 209 -3.75 13.79 6.73
CA ALA A 209 -5.18 13.70 6.45
C ALA A 209 -6.04 14.21 7.62
N LEU A 210 -7.07 14.99 7.30
CA LEU A 210 -8.28 15.14 8.09
C LEU A 210 -9.27 14.06 7.63
N LEU A 211 -9.65 13.17 8.54
CA LEU A 211 -10.59 12.09 8.26
C LEU A 211 -12.03 12.49 8.57
N ALA A 212 -12.98 11.99 7.80
CA ALA A 212 -14.39 12.08 8.14
C ALA A 212 -14.67 11.35 9.46
N SER A 213 -15.56 11.92 10.28
CA SER A 213 -16.10 11.27 11.47
C SER A 213 -17.63 11.18 11.35
N PRO A 214 -18.24 10.01 11.60
CA PRO A 214 -17.59 8.74 11.97
C PRO A 214 -16.78 8.13 10.81
N ALA A 215 -15.91 7.17 11.14
CA ALA A 215 -15.17 6.40 10.14
C ALA A 215 -16.14 5.68 9.18
N PRO A 216 -15.85 5.63 7.87
CA PRO A 216 -16.72 5.00 6.90
C PRO A 216 -16.75 3.48 7.08
N THR A 217 -17.86 2.86 6.68
CA THR A 217 -17.95 1.40 6.65
C THR A 217 -17.10 0.82 5.51
N PRO A 218 -16.24 -0.17 5.79
CA PRO A 218 -15.48 -0.90 4.76
C PRO A 218 -16.38 -1.54 3.70
N ARG A 219 -15.85 -1.68 2.48
CA ARG A 219 -16.47 -2.25 1.29
C ARG A 219 -15.53 -3.29 0.63
N PRO A 220 -15.11 -4.34 1.35
CA PRO A 220 -14.13 -5.32 0.86
C PRO A 220 -14.57 -6.03 -0.41
N CYS A 221 -15.89 -6.18 -0.61
CA CYS A 221 -16.49 -6.80 -1.79
C CYS A 221 -16.25 -6.06 -3.12
N LYS A 222 -15.76 -4.82 -3.07
CA LYS A 222 -15.37 -4.08 -4.27
C LYS A 222 -14.03 -4.56 -4.84
N VAL A 223 -13.20 -5.21 -4.03
CA VAL A 223 -11.94 -5.77 -4.47
C VAL A 223 -12.21 -6.98 -5.35
N SER A 224 -11.80 -6.87 -6.61
CA SER A 224 -11.77 -8.00 -7.54
C SER A 224 -10.33 -8.28 -7.92
N VAL A 225 -9.80 -9.44 -7.53
CA VAL A 225 -8.50 -9.90 -8.00
C VAL A 225 -8.72 -10.58 -9.35
N ALA A 226 -8.34 -9.89 -10.42
CA ALA A 226 -8.39 -10.47 -11.76
C ALA A 226 -7.46 -11.71 -11.85
N PRO A 227 -7.80 -12.72 -12.65
CA PRO A 227 -6.94 -13.91 -12.82
C PRO A 227 -5.50 -13.56 -13.19
N GLU A 228 -5.29 -12.52 -13.99
CA GLU A 228 -3.98 -12.03 -14.40
C GLU A 228 -3.21 -11.45 -13.21
N ALA A 229 -3.88 -10.70 -12.33
CA ALA A 229 -3.29 -10.19 -11.10
C ALA A 229 -2.94 -11.32 -10.13
N ALA A 230 -3.82 -12.31 -9.95
CA ALA A 230 -3.55 -13.49 -9.13
C ALA A 230 -2.34 -14.29 -9.66
N SER A 231 -2.27 -14.48 -10.98
CA SER A 231 -1.13 -15.12 -11.63
C SER A 231 0.16 -14.31 -11.46
N SER A 232 0.09 -12.98 -11.58
CA SER A 232 1.24 -12.08 -11.39
C SER A 232 1.76 -12.15 -9.95
N ILE A 233 0.86 -12.16 -8.96
CA ILE A 233 1.22 -12.32 -7.53
C ILE A 233 1.94 -13.66 -7.34
N SER A 234 1.34 -14.77 -7.78
CA SER A 234 1.92 -16.10 -7.67
C SER A 234 3.31 -16.20 -8.33
N SER A 235 3.45 -15.64 -9.54
CA SER A 235 4.72 -15.59 -10.26
C SER A 235 5.77 -14.77 -9.52
N THR A 236 5.38 -13.64 -8.94
CA THR A 236 6.31 -12.73 -8.23
C THR A 236 6.81 -13.39 -6.94
N LEU A 237 5.92 -14.02 -6.18
CA LEU A 237 6.28 -14.75 -4.97
C LEU A 237 7.20 -15.94 -5.28
N THR A 238 6.86 -16.72 -6.31
CA THR A 238 7.70 -17.85 -6.75
C THR A 238 9.08 -17.38 -7.20
N HIS A 239 9.13 -16.29 -7.99
CA HIS A 239 10.39 -15.73 -8.45
C HIS A 239 11.26 -15.23 -7.30
N ALA A 240 10.67 -14.52 -6.33
CA ALA A 240 11.37 -14.07 -5.13
C ALA A 240 11.92 -15.24 -4.30
N GLU A 241 11.13 -16.30 -4.10
CA GLU A 241 11.55 -17.50 -3.37
C GLU A 241 12.71 -18.22 -4.04
N CYS A 242 12.84 -18.12 -5.37
CA CYS A 242 13.96 -18.71 -6.09
C CYS A 242 15.33 -18.07 -5.84
N TYR A 243 15.36 -16.92 -5.17
CA TYR A 243 16.61 -16.32 -4.68
C TYR A 243 16.99 -16.78 -3.27
N ALA A 244 16.13 -17.55 -2.59
CA ALA A 244 16.45 -18.12 -1.28
C ALA A 244 17.61 -19.14 -1.39
N ALA A 245 18.36 -19.31 -0.30
CA ALA A 245 19.45 -20.29 -0.24
C ALA A 245 18.94 -21.74 -0.40
N THR A 246 17.75 -22.00 0.14
CA THR A 246 17.03 -23.28 0.05
C THR A 246 15.57 -23.00 -0.33
N PRO A 247 15.26 -22.82 -1.62
CA PRO A 247 13.92 -22.48 -2.06
C PRO A 247 12.88 -23.53 -1.64
N ALA A 248 11.73 -23.08 -1.15
CA ALA A 248 10.59 -23.94 -0.82
C ALA A 248 9.86 -24.47 -2.06
N VAL A 249 10.06 -23.84 -3.22
CA VAL A 249 9.40 -24.18 -4.49
C VAL A 249 10.42 -24.63 -5.53
N SER A 250 9.95 -25.34 -6.55
CA SER A 250 10.79 -25.67 -7.70
C SER A 250 11.09 -24.43 -8.52
N CYS A 251 12.38 -24.15 -8.69
CA CYS A 251 12.86 -22.99 -9.42
C CYS A 251 13.33 -23.34 -10.82
N PRO A 252 13.16 -22.44 -11.80
CA PRO A 252 13.77 -22.60 -13.09
C PRO A 252 15.28 -22.83 -12.92
N PRO A 253 15.90 -23.68 -13.76
CA PRO A 253 17.34 -23.84 -13.74
C PRO A 253 17.98 -22.47 -13.91
N LYS A 254 18.96 -22.15 -13.06
CA LYS A 254 19.80 -20.97 -13.29
C LYS A 254 20.37 -21.15 -14.69
N SER A 255 20.10 -20.21 -15.60
CA SER A 255 20.83 -20.20 -16.85
C SER A 255 22.31 -20.13 -16.47
N ASP A 256 23.09 -21.15 -16.81
CA ASP A 256 24.53 -21.05 -16.79
C ASP A 256 24.88 -19.92 -17.75
N GLY A 257 25.03 -18.72 -17.18
CA GLY A 257 25.50 -17.57 -17.93
C GLY A 257 26.86 -17.97 -18.47
N ALA A 258 26.95 -18.15 -19.79
CA ALA A 258 28.21 -18.04 -20.48
C ALA A 258 28.88 -16.77 -19.93
N ALA A 259 30.07 -16.93 -19.35
CA ALA A 259 30.85 -15.83 -18.84
C ALA A 259 31.10 -14.82 -19.97
N VAL A 260 30.34 -13.74 -20.02
CA VAL A 260 30.71 -12.55 -20.78
C VAL A 260 31.42 -11.62 -19.80
N HIS A 261 32.65 -11.97 -19.46
CA HIS A 261 33.62 -10.99 -19.02
C HIS A 261 34.23 -10.33 -20.26
N GLY A 262 33.73 -9.14 -20.58
CA GLY A 262 34.30 -8.26 -21.60
C GLY A 262 33.52 -6.95 -21.67
N PRO A 263 34.13 -5.79 -21.40
CA PRO A 263 33.40 -4.52 -21.36
C PRO A 263 33.23 -4.00 -22.80
N SER A 264 32.11 -4.32 -23.44
CA SER A 264 31.51 -3.54 -24.55
C SER A 264 30.44 -4.37 -25.27
N ALA A 265 29.18 -4.22 -24.86
CA ALA A 265 28.04 -4.53 -25.72
C ALA A 265 26.82 -3.72 -25.26
N GLN A 266 27.01 -2.41 -25.16
CA GLN A 266 25.91 -1.47 -25.29
C GLN A 266 25.67 -1.27 -26.79
N VAL A 267 24.39 -1.24 -27.18
CA VAL A 267 23.88 -0.84 -28.50
C VAL A 267 23.89 -1.91 -29.61
N ALA A 268 22.77 -2.60 -29.81
CA ALA A 268 22.47 -3.21 -31.11
C ALA A 268 20.98 -3.55 -31.35
N TRP A 269 20.00 -2.71 -30.99
CA TRP A 269 18.62 -2.95 -31.45
C TRP A 269 17.83 -1.66 -31.69
N TRP A 270 18.24 -0.84 -32.67
CA TRP A 270 17.31 0.01 -33.44
C TRP A 270 17.97 0.33 -34.78
N THR A 271 17.37 -0.12 -35.90
CA THR A 271 17.21 0.57 -37.19
C THR A 271 17.03 -0.44 -38.33
N ALA A 272 15.78 -0.74 -38.66
CA ALA A 272 15.43 -1.31 -39.97
C ALA A 272 14.03 -0.86 -40.36
N SER A 273 13.83 0.43 -40.64
CA SER A 273 12.65 0.98 -41.33
C SER A 273 12.85 2.45 -41.73
N SER A 274 13.76 2.73 -42.67
CA SER A 274 13.71 3.97 -43.48
C SER A 274 14.77 3.95 -44.59
N ALA A 275 14.56 3.14 -45.61
CA ALA A 275 15.33 3.16 -46.86
C ALA A 275 14.41 3.11 -48.10
N TRP A 276 13.28 3.82 -48.06
CA TRP A 276 12.35 3.88 -49.19
C TRP A 276 11.81 5.28 -49.54
N LEU A 277 12.49 6.36 -49.13
CA LEU A 277 12.01 7.74 -49.39
C LEU A 277 13.06 8.77 -49.83
N ILE A 278 14.17 8.36 -50.47
CA ILE A 278 15.13 9.32 -51.05
C ILE A 278 15.46 9.05 -52.54
N TYR A 279 14.70 8.19 -53.24
CA TYR A 279 14.90 7.99 -54.69
C TYR A 279 13.94 8.78 -55.61
N ASN A 280 13.16 9.75 -55.10
CA ASN A 280 12.21 10.51 -55.93
C ASN A 280 12.24 12.04 -55.75
N ILE A 281 13.37 12.62 -55.32
CA ILE A 281 13.48 14.11 -55.24
C ILE A 281 14.65 14.69 -56.06
N PHE A 282 15.45 13.86 -56.74
CA PHE A 282 16.44 14.39 -57.71
C PHE A 282 16.51 13.54 -58.98
N ARG A 283 15.45 13.61 -59.80
CA ARG A 283 15.58 13.78 -61.25
C ARG A 283 14.29 14.33 -61.86
#